data_AF-A0A2P2MKH9-F1
#
_entry.id   AF-A0A2P2MKH9-F1
#
_cell.length_a   1.000
_cell.length_b   1.000
_cell.length_c   1.000
_cell.angle_alpha   90.00
_cell.angle_beta   90.00
_cell.angle_gamma   90.00
#
_symmetry.space_group_name_H-M   'P 1'
#
loop_
_entity.id
_entity.type
_entity.pdbx_description
1 polymer ?
#
loop_
_entity_poly.entity_id
_entity_poly.type
_entity_poly.pdbx_seq_one_letter_code
_entity_poly.pdbx_strand_id
1 'polypeptide(L)' 'MGIADAILDLVSSGMTLKENNLKEIEGGVVLESQVIPICTV' A
#
# COMPACT_ATOMS: atom_id res chain seq x y z
N MET A 1 -15.42 5.35 8.36
CA MET A 1 -15.11 5.69 9.76
C MET A 1 -14.08 6.81 9.71
N GLY A 2 -14.41 8.03 10.13
CA GLY A 2 -13.56 9.23 10.01
C GLY A 2 -12.40 9.27 10.99
N ILE A 3 -11.58 8.22 11.02
CA ILE A 3 -10.41 8.08 11.90
C ILE A 3 -9.18 8.71 11.24
N ALA A 4 -9.09 8.66 9.91
CA ALA A 4 -8.01 9.22 9.12
C ALA A 4 -8.52 9.71 7.76
N ASP A 5 -7.86 10.73 7.21
CA ASP A 5 -8.16 11.31 5.90
C ASP A 5 -7.59 10.47 4.74
N ALA A 6 -6.51 9.73 5.00
CA ALA A 6 -5.88 8.77 4.09
C ALA A 6 -5.20 7.65 4.90
N ILE A 7 -4.92 6.52 4.25
CA ILE A 7 -4.18 5.40 4.84
C ILE A 7 -2.94 5.10 3.98
N LEU A 8 -1.91 4.56 4.62
CA LEU A 8 -0.75 3.98 3.96
C LEU A 8 -0.76 2.48 4.24
N ASP A 9 -0.71 1.66 3.20
CA ASP A 9 -0.84 0.21 3.30
C ASP A 9 -0.05 -0.50 2.19
N LEU A 10 0.18 -1.81 2.34
CA LEU A 10 0.73 -2.66 1.30
C LEU A 10 -0.36 -3.02 0.30
N VAL A 11 -0.23 -2.51 -0.91
CA VAL A 11 -1.17 -2.77 -2.00
C VAL A 11 -0.56 -3.80 -2.95
N SER A 12 -1.33 -4.86 -3.26
CA SER A 12 -0.92 -5.89 -4.24
C SER A 12 -1.80 -5.82 -5.49
N SER A 13 -3.01 -6.38 -5.46
CA SER A 13 -3.93 -6.37 -6.61
C SER A 13 -4.87 -5.15 -6.65
N GLY A 14 -4.86 -4.31 -5.62
CA GLY A 14 -5.80 -3.20 -5.46
C GLY A 14 -7.23 -3.59 -5.09
N MET A 15 -7.53 -4.89 -4.89
CA MET A 15 -8.88 -5.36 -4.55
C MET A 15 -9.42 -4.71 -3.26
N THR A 16 -8.59 -4.64 -2.21
CA THR A 16 -8.95 -4.03 -0.93
C THR A 16 -9.31 -2.55 -1.07
N LEU A 17 -8.60 -1.80 -1.93
CA LEU A 17 -8.91 -0.40 -2.18
C LEU A 17 -10.28 -0.27 -2.87
N LYS A 18 -10.51 -1.08 -3.90
CA LYS A 18 -11.78 -1.09 -4.64
C LYS A 18 -12.98 -1.42 -3.76
N GLU A 19 -12.88 -2.45 -2.91
CA GLU A 19 -13.93 -2.86 -2.00
C GLU A 19 -14.28 -1.77 -0.97
N ASN A 20 -13.32 -0.93 -0.61
CA ASN A 20 -13.51 0.19 0.33
C ASN A 20 -13.76 1.55 -0.34
N ASN A 21 -13.99 1.59 -1.66
CA ASN A 21 -14.13 2.83 -2.44
C ASN A 21 -12.92 3.79 -2.30
N LEU A 22 -11.73 3.23 -2.10
CA LEU A 22 -10.47 3.96 -2.04
C LEU A 22 -9.78 3.93 -3.41
N LYS A 23 -8.89 4.90 -3.62
CA LYS A 23 -8.01 4.97 -4.78
C LYS A 23 -6.60 5.29 -4.34
N GLU A 24 -5.62 4.87 -5.14
CA GLU A 24 -4.25 5.34 -4.98
C GLU A 24 -4.15 6.83 -5.28
N ILE A 25 -3.22 7.49 -4.60
CA ILE A 25 -2.90 8.91 -4.80
C ILE A 25 -1.75 8.98 -5.80
N GLU A 26 -1.84 9.89 -6.78
CA GLU A 26 -0.77 10.11 -7.75
C GLU A 26 0.53 10.53 -7.04
N GLY A 27 1.65 9.86 -7.34
CA GLY A 27 2.91 10.04 -6.63
C GLY A 27 2.90 9.50 -5.18
N GLY A 28 1.84 8.80 -4.76
CA GLY A 28 1.68 8.24 -3.42
C GLY A 28 2.34 6.87 -3.21
N VAL A 29 2.99 6.31 -4.24
CA VAL A 29 3.77 5.08 -4.10
C VAL A 29 5.06 5.40 -3.33
N VAL A 30 5.16 4.85 -2.12
CA VAL A 30 6.33 5.07 -1.25
C VAL A 30 7.51 4.21 -1.69
N LEU A 31 7.26 2.92 -1.96
CA LEU A 31 8.26 1.97 -2.44
C LEU A 31 7.60 0.77 -3.13
N GLU A 32 8.34 0.13 -4.04
CA GLU A 32 7.99 -1.18 -4.58
C GLU A 32 8.61 -2.28 -3.71
N SER A 33 7.78 -3.14 -3.13
CA SER A 33 8.21 -4.16 -2.18
C SER A 33 8.35 -5.52 -2.86
N GLN A 34 9.45 -6.23 -2.56
CA GLN A 34 9.72 -7.58 -3.05
C GLN A 34 10.33 -8.43 -1.94
N VAL A 35 10.18 -9.74 -2.03
CA VAL A 35 10.88 -10.66 -1.13
C VAL A 35 12.35 -10.67 -1.49
N ILE A 36 13.20 -10.20 -0.57
CA ILE A 36 14.65 -10.21 -0.72
C ILE A 36 15.23 -11.09 0.41
N PRO A 37 15.93 -12.19 0.11
CA PRO A 37 16.62 -12.96 1.13
C PRO A 37 17.82 -12.15 1.64
N ILE A 38 17.88 -11.94 2.95
CA ILE A 38 18.96 -11.20 3.61
C ILE A 38 19.75 -12.19 4.47
N CYS A 39 21.08 -12.16 4.35
CA CYS A 39 22.01 -12.92 5.19
C CYS A 39 23.02 -11.94 5.81
N THR A 40 23.32 -12.12 7.09
CA THR A 40 24.40 -11.36 7.74
C THR A 40 25.72 -12.04 7.39
N VAL A 41 26.74 -11.24 7.02
CA VAL A 41 28.10 -11.72 6.72
C VAL A 41 28.80 -12.29 7.96
#